data_AF-A0AAU9RVL0-F1
#
_entry.id   AF-A0AAU9RVL0-F1
#
_cell.length_a   1.000
_cell.length_b   1.000
_cell.length_c   1.000
_cell.angle_alpha   90.00
_cell.angle_beta   90.00
_cell.angle_gamma   90.00
#
_symmetry.space_group_name_H-M   'P 1'
#
loop_
_entity.id
_entity.type
_entity.pdbx_description
1 polymer ?
#
loop_
_entity_poly.entity_id
_entity_poly.type
_entity_poly.pdbx_seq_one_letter_code
_entity_poly.pdbx_strand_id
1 'polypeptide(L)' 'MAGLDPTGDWMGRGARALDNPRTATGEHSLEQLYRLLSAINEHGKEAPQFEELKNRVFLKKGGPEGDSIA' A
#
# COMPACT_ATOMS: atom_id res chain seq x y z
N MET A 1 -5.09 3.00 -4.37
CA MET A 1 -5.01 1.78 -3.54
C MET A 1 -6.32 1.41 -2.87
N ALA A 2 -6.96 2.24 -2.03
CA ALA A 2 -8.15 1.85 -1.26
C ALA A 2 -9.34 1.28 -2.07
N GLY A 3 -9.56 1.75 -3.30
CA GLY A 3 -10.58 1.19 -4.20
C GLY A 3 -10.15 -0.10 -4.93
N LEU A 4 -8.85 -0.37 -5.01
CA LEU A 4 -8.28 -1.56 -5.64
C LEU A 4 -8.13 -2.70 -4.62
N ASP A 5 -7.69 -2.40 -3.41
CA ASP A 5 -7.52 -3.36 -2.32
C ASP A 5 -8.40 -2.99 -1.11
N PRO A 6 -9.55 -3.65 -0.92
CA PRO A 6 -10.45 -3.37 0.19
C PRO A 6 -9.97 -3.95 1.54
N THR A 7 -9.02 -4.91 1.55
CA THR A 7 -8.58 -5.60 2.77
C THR A 7 -7.52 -4.78 3.53
N GLY A 8 -6.70 -4.02 2.81
CA GLY A 8 -5.73 -3.10 3.39
C GLY A 8 -6.36 -1.88 4.07
N ASP A 9 -5.76 -1.47 5.18
CA ASP A 9 -6.07 -0.25 5.93
C ASP A 9 -5.45 0.99 5.25
N TRP A 10 -5.86 1.22 4.01
CA TRP A 10 -5.31 2.28 3.17
C TRP A 10 -5.65 3.68 3.66
N MET A 11 -6.85 3.88 4.23
CA MET A 11 -7.29 5.19 4.71
C MET A 11 -6.74 5.52 6.11
N GLY A 12 -6.39 4.52 6.93
CA GLY A 12 -5.80 4.75 8.26
C GLY A 12 -4.27 4.71 8.26
N ARG A 13 -3.68 3.71 7.58
CA ARG A 13 -2.23 3.43 7.62
C ARG A 13 -1.58 3.31 6.24
N GLY A 14 -2.30 3.63 5.16
CA GLY A 14 -1.80 3.48 3.78
C GLY A 14 -0.55 4.28 3.46
N ALA A 15 -0.35 5.45 4.09
CA ALA A 15 0.86 6.25 3.91
C ALA A 15 2.14 5.47 4.28
N ARG A 16 2.08 4.60 5.30
CA ARG A 16 3.24 3.80 5.75
C ARG A 16 3.70 2.76 4.73
N ALA A 17 2.83 2.35 3.82
CA ALA A 17 3.21 1.49 2.71
C ALA A 17 4.15 2.20 1.71
N LEU A 18 4.30 3.53 1.81
CA LEU A 18 5.20 4.34 0.99
C LEU A 18 6.51 4.73 1.72
N ASP A 19 6.74 4.30 2.96
CA ASP A 19 7.97 4.65 3.68
C ASP A 19 9.21 4.08 2.95
N ASN A 20 10.30 4.83 2.82
CA ASN A 20 11.52 4.36 2.16
C ASN A 20 12.71 4.38 3.12
N PRO A 21 13.06 3.26 3.78
CA PRO A 21 14.12 3.21 4.78
C PRO A 21 15.53 3.41 4.19
N ARG A 22 15.68 3.46 2.86
CA ARG A 22 16.95 3.73 2.18
C ARG A 22 17.24 5.23 2.04
N THR A 23 16.34 6.09 2.50
CA THR A 23 16.49 7.55 2.41
C THR A 23 16.62 8.15 3.81
N ALA A 24 17.28 9.31 3.91
CA ALA A 24 17.49 9.97 5.20
C ALA A 24 16.17 10.42 5.86
N THR A 25 15.16 10.77 5.07
CA THR A 25 13.84 11.22 5.57
C THR A 25 12.87 10.07 5.78
N GLY A 26 13.15 8.89 5.24
CA GLY A 26 12.18 7.80 5.19
C GLY A 26 11.12 7.96 4.10
N GLU A 27 11.28 8.89 3.15
CA GLU A 27 10.29 9.19 2.11
C GLU A 27 10.84 8.89 0.70
N HIS A 28 9.97 8.45 -0.20
CA HIS A 28 10.30 8.39 -1.63
C HIS A 28 10.50 9.78 -2.23
N SER A 29 11.33 9.88 -3.27
CA SER A 29 11.36 11.10 -4.06
C SER A 29 10.01 11.33 -4.76
N LEU A 30 9.69 12.59 -5.05
CA LEU A 30 8.45 12.93 -5.76
C LEU A 30 8.34 12.20 -7.12
N GLU A 31 9.46 12.07 -7.83
CA GLU A 31 9.53 11.33 -9.09
C GLU A 31 9.14 9.85 -8.91
N GLN A 32 9.64 9.19 -7.86
CA GLN A 32 9.29 7.81 -7.56
C GLN A 32 7.80 7.65 -7.24
N LEU A 33 7.22 8.60 -6.49
CA LEU A 33 5.78 8.60 -6.20
C LEU A 33 4.95 8.74 -7.48
N TYR A 34 5.35 9.59 -8.43
CA TYR A 34 4.68 9.69 -9.73
C TYR A 34 4.82 8.42 -10.57
N ARG A 35 5.98 7.76 -10.55
CA ARG A 35 6.16 6.46 -11.23
C ARG A 35 5.24 5.38 -10.66
N LEU A 36 5.12 5.29 -9.33
CA LEU A 36 4.18 4.38 -8.67
C LEU A 36 2.74 4.70 -9.07
N LEU A 37 2.34 5.98 -8.99
CA LEU A 37 0.99 6.41 -9.35
C LEU A 37 0.64 6.08 -10.80
N SER A 38 1.56 6.36 -11.74
CA SER A 38 1.35 6.08 -13.16
C SER A 38 1.11 4.59 -13.40
N ALA A 39 1.96 3.71 -12.85
CA ALA A 39 1.83 2.27 -13.04
C ALA A 39 0.51 1.73 -12.48
N ILE A 40 0.09 2.20 -11.30
CA ILE A 40 -1.17 1.78 -10.67
C ILE A 40 -2.38 2.34 -11.44
N ASN A 41 -2.31 3.54 -12.01
CA ASN A 41 -3.39 4.09 -12.82
C ASN A 41 -3.52 3.38 -14.18
N GLU A 42 -2.41 2.96 -14.77
CA GLU A 42 -2.38 2.29 -16.08
C GLU A 42 -2.81 0.83 -15.99
N HIS A 43 -2.34 0.10 -14.98
CA HIS A 43 -2.51 -1.36 -14.90
C HIS A 43 -3.32 -1.82 -13.68
N GLY A 44 -3.70 -0.94 -12.77
CA GLY A 44 -4.52 -1.29 -11.61
C GLY A 44 -3.89 -2.40 -10.77
N LYS A 45 -4.61 -3.52 -10.63
CA LYS A 45 -4.17 -4.70 -9.87
C LYS A 45 -3.08 -5.52 -10.58
N GLU A 46 -2.90 -5.33 -11.88
CA GLU A 46 -1.89 -6.04 -12.68
C GLU A 46 -0.50 -5.38 -12.56
N ALA A 47 -0.44 -4.17 -12.00
CA ALA A 47 0.82 -3.48 -11.74
C ALA A 47 1.64 -4.23 -10.65
N PRO A 48 2.92 -4.54 -10.88
CA PRO A 48 3.79 -5.07 -9.83
C PRO A 48 3.84 -4.17 -8.57
N GLN A 49 3.75 -2.86 -8.77
CA GLN A 49 3.72 -1.84 -7.72
C GLN A 49 2.46 -1.96 -6.84
N PHE A 50 1.34 -2.43 -7.39
CA PHE A 50 0.14 -2.68 -6.59
C PHE A 50 0.41 -3.77 -5.56
N GLU A 51 0.98 -4.91 -5.98
CA GLU A 51 1.30 -6.01 -5.06
C GLU A 51 2.41 -5.64 -4.08
N GLU A 52 3.43 -4.86 -4.51
CA GLU A 52 4.45 -4.34 -3.58
C GLU A 52 3.82 -3.53 -2.45
N LEU A 53 2.98 -2.54 -2.78
CA LEU A 53 2.35 -1.69 -1.77
C LEU A 53 1.37 -2.49 -0.90
N LYS A 54 0.61 -3.41 -1.49
CA LYS A 54 -0.34 -4.28 -0.77
C LYS A 54 0.35 -5.17 0.26
N ASN A 55 1.53 -5.69 -0.04
CA ASN A 55 2.30 -6.48 0.92
C ASN A 55 2.89 -5.66 2.07
N ARG A 56 2.86 -4.32 1.97
CA ARG A 56 3.41 -3.41 2.97
C ARG A 56 2.35 -2.72 3.82
N VAL A 57 1.10 -2.67 3.36
CA VAL A 57 0.01 -2.07 4.13
C VAL A 57 -0.47 -3.04 5.21
N PHE A 58 -0.85 -2.51 6.36
CA PHE A 58 -1.53 -3.31 7.38
C PHE A 58 -2.94 -3.67 6.93
N LEU A 59 -3.43 -4.83 7.34
CA LEU A 59 -4.83 -5.20 7.15
C LEU A 59 -5.76 -4.36 8.04
N LYS A 60 -6.99 -4.16 7.58
CA LYS A 60 -8.07 -3.58 8.41
C LYS A 60 -8.37 -4.50 9.60
N LYS A 61 -8.57 -3.91 10.78
CA LYS A 61 -9.07 -4.64 11.95
C LYS A 61 -10.52 -5.06 11.68
N GLY A 62 -10.85 -6.34 11.86
CA GLY A 62 -12.18 -6.91 11.60
C GLY A 62 -12.36 -7.53 10.21
N GLY A 63 -11.27 -7.80 9.46
CA GLY A 63 -11.32 -8.72 8.32
C GLY A 63 -11.51 -10.17 8.77
N PRO A 64 -11.86 -11.11 7.87
CA PRO A 64 -12.23 -12.49 8.21
C PRO A 64 -11.18 -13.30 8.99
N GLU A 65 -9.93 -12.83 9.09
CA GLU A 65 -8.86 -13.44 9.90
C GLU A 65 -8.76 -12.89 11.34
N GLY A 66 -9.57 -11.89 11.70
CA GLY A 66 -9.52 -11.21 13.01
C GLY A 66 -10.26 -11.91 14.14
N ASP A 67 -11.03 -12.96 13.85
CA ASP A 67 -11.87 -13.68 14.82
C ASP A 67 -11.32 -15.07 15.18
N SER A 68 -10.00 -15.22 15.30
CA SER A 68 -9.43 -16.49 15.79
C SER A 68 -8.20 -16.29 16.63
N ILE A 69 -8.37 -15.75 17.83
CA ILE A 69 -7.68 -16.26 19.04
C ILE A 69 -8.61 -16.03 20.24
N ALA A 70 -9.26 -17.08 20.71
CA ALA A 70 -9.81 -17.22 22.06
C ALA A 70 -8.86 -18.12 22.86
#